data_AF-A0A9P0IB55-F1
#
_entry.id   AF-A0A9P0IB55-F1
#
_cell.length_a   1.000
_cell.length_b   1.000
_cell.length_c   1.000
_cell.angle_alpha   90.00
_cell.angle_beta   90.00
_cell.angle_gamma   90.00
#
_symmetry.space_group_name_H-M   'P 1'
#
loop_
_entity.id
_entity.type
_entity.pdbx_description
1 polymer ?
#
loop_
_entity_poly.entity_id
_entity_poly.type
_entity_poly.pdbx_seq_one_letter_code
_entity_poly.pdbx_strand_id
1 'polypeptide(L)'
;MKDDAWRNRYVIAHKHLTKNLHSVNPCIAQVLQIWWKQFNDLRLISMKDIMTTNEAYELQDFCFVCKRHIEAAGNVLTHQWIPTIQAVFLQGSKKRLIPEPKQAVKMKHFYNCLACIMTYNLQTLCLKSMKEFTDYVMDVGGNNQGFIINLGFQNEAIEFDPTFRQFKDQLCLLYDYLIDACRQSPRLETILYQDYTEATRATLKVYINIFFCKQSTSTKQSFVSLMSGLLFLMKV
;
A
#
# COMPACT_ATOMS: atom_id res chain seq x y z
N MET A 1 30.41 -17.90 -44.28
CA MET A 1 29.01 -17.85 -43.77
C MET A 1 29.07 -17.48 -42.30
N LYS A 2 28.59 -16.30 -41.91
CA LYS A 2 28.61 -15.87 -40.50
C LYS A 2 27.53 -16.65 -39.74
N ASP A 3 27.90 -17.20 -38.59
CA ASP A 3 27.06 -18.05 -37.75
C ASP A 3 25.94 -17.23 -37.09
N ASP A 4 24.76 -17.20 -37.73
CA ASP A 4 23.55 -16.49 -37.28
C ASP A 4 22.70 -17.33 -36.29
N ALA A 5 23.24 -18.44 -35.77
CA ALA A 5 22.51 -19.33 -34.86
C ALA A 5 21.99 -18.61 -33.60
N TRP A 6 22.74 -17.63 -33.08
CA TRP A 6 22.32 -16.84 -31.93
C TRP A 6 21.14 -15.92 -32.25
N ARG A 7 21.03 -15.37 -33.47
CA ARG A 7 19.91 -14.52 -33.90
C ARG A 7 18.62 -15.33 -33.96
N ASN A 8 18.68 -16.54 -34.53
CA ASN A 8 17.53 -17.44 -34.57
C ASN A 8 17.08 -17.85 -33.17
N ARG A 9 18.02 -18.19 -32.27
CA ARG A 9 17.70 -18.50 -30.87
C ARG A 9 17.08 -17.30 -30.14
N TYR A 10 17.61 -16.10 -30.35
CA TYR A 10 17.03 -14.87 -29.81
C TYR A 10 15.61 -14.64 -30.32
N VAL A 11 15.36 -14.75 -31.63
CA VAL A 11 14.03 -14.56 -32.21
C VAL A 11 13.02 -15.59 -31.67
N ILE A 12 13.42 -16.85 -31.53
CA ILE A 12 12.57 -17.92 -30.97
C ILE A 12 12.27 -17.64 -29.49
N ALA A 13 13.30 -17.32 -28.68
CA ALA A 13 13.14 -17.01 -27.27
C ALA A 13 12.31 -15.73 -27.06
N HIS A 14 12.57 -14.67 -27.83
CA HIS A 14 11.80 -13.43 -27.82
C HIS A 14 10.33 -13.69 -28.17
N LYS A 15 10.04 -14.42 -29.24
CA LYS A 15 8.66 -14.78 -29.61
C LYS A 15 7.97 -15.61 -28.52
N HIS A 16 8.70 -16.52 -27.88
CA HIS A 16 8.19 -17.30 -26.75
C HIS A 16 7.89 -16.40 -25.53
N LEU A 17 8.82 -15.51 -25.17
CA LEU A 17 8.66 -14.56 -24.08
C LEU A 17 7.53 -13.56 -24.36
N THR A 18 7.44 -12.95 -25.53
CA THR A 18 6.35 -12.03 -25.88
C THR A 18 4.98 -12.72 -25.83
N LYS A 19 4.91 -14.01 -26.18
CA LYS A 19 3.66 -14.79 -26.17
C LYS A 19 3.22 -15.19 -24.76
N ASN A 20 4.17 -15.46 -23.86
CA ASN A 20 3.92 -16.09 -22.56
C ASN A 20 4.16 -15.17 -21.35
N LEU A 21 5.00 -14.14 -21.49
CA LEU A 21 5.33 -13.17 -20.45
C LEU A 21 4.51 -11.89 -20.66
N HIS A 22 3.35 -11.84 -20.01
CA HIS A 22 2.43 -10.70 -20.14
C HIS A 22 3.00 -9.38 -19.59
N SER A 23 4.04 -9.40 -18.75
CA SER A 23 4.76 -8.18 -18.33
C SER A 23 5.42 -7.41 -19.48
N VAL A 24 5.64 -8.06 -20.63
CA VAL A 24 6.15 -7.44 -21.86
C VAL A 24 5.01 -6.80 -22.69
N ASN A 25 3.75 -6.99 -22.28
CA ASN A 25 2.61 -6.38 -22.95
C ASN A 25 2.62 -4.84 -22.76
N PRO A 26 2.43 -4.05 -23.83
CA PRO A 26 2.46 -2.59 -23.73
C PRO A 26 1.48 -2.00 -22.73
N CYS A 27 0.27 -2.59 -22.57
CA CYS A 27 -0.72 -2.11 -21.61
C CYS A 27 -0.24 -2.31 -20.17
N ILE A 28 0.33 -3.48 -19.88
CA ILE A 28 0.83 -3.81 -18.53
C ILE A 28 2.07 -2.96 -18.20
N ALA A 29 2.97 -2.76 -19.15
CA ALA A 29 4.10 -1.86 -18.99
C ALA A 29 3.64 -0.41 -18.73
N GLN A 30 2.59 0.05 -19.41
CA GLN A 30 2.00 1.37 -19.18
C GLN A 30 1.40 1.49 -17.77
N VAL A 31 0.74 0.47 -17.24
CA VAL A 31 0.24 0.45 -15.85
C VAL A 31 1.38 0.65 -14.85
N LEU A 32 2.50 -0.07 -15.02
CA LEU A 32 3.68 0.11 -14.19
C LEU A 32 4.20 1.56 -14.30
N GLN A 33 4.35 2.08 -15.52
CA GLN A 33 4.84 3.44 -15.73
C GLN A 33 3.94 4.50 -15.08
N ILE A 34 2.62 4.35 -15.17
CA ILE A 34 1.64 5.24 -14.54
C ILE A 34 1.81 5.21 -13.02
N TRP A 35 1.91 4.02 -12.43
CA TRP A 35 2.16 3.90 -11.00
C TRP A 35 3.43 4.65 -10.56
N TRP A 36 4.55 4.37 -11.22
CA TRP A 36 5.83 5.00 -10.91
C TRP A 36 5.82 6.53 -11.06
N LYS A 37 5.12 7.06 -12.07
CA LYS A 37 5.11 8.50 -12.35
C LYS A 37 4.07 9.29 -11.56
N GLN A 38 2.91 8.70 -11.27
CA GLN A 38 1.76 9.45 -10.74
C GLN A 38 1.38 9.05 -9.32
N PHE A 39 1.68 7.82 -8.89
CA PHE A 39 1.18 7.26 -7.63
C PHE A 39 2.29 6.78 -6.68
N ASN A 40 3.56 6.80 -7.09
CA ASN A 40 4.68 6.31 -6.27
C ASN A 40 4.87 7.11 -4.95
N ASP A 41 4.52 8.38 -4.98
CA ASP A 41 4.65 9.29 -3.84
C ASP A 41 3.36 9.40 -3.03
N LEU A 42 2.28 8.74 -3.47
CA LEU A 42 1.06 8.59 -2.66
C LEU A 42 1.42 7.86 -1.36
N ARG A 43 0.83 8.31 -0.26
CA ARG A 43 0.89 7.67 1.05
C ARG A 43 -0.52 7.58 1.61
N LEU A 44 -0.79 6.49 2.31
CA LEU A 44 -2.07 6.30 3.01
C LEU A 44 -2.23 7.28 4.17
N ILE A 45 -1.12 7.63 4.82
CA ILE A 45 -1.08 8.75 5.77
C ILE A 45 0.08 9.65 5.34
N SER A 46 -0.22 10.91 5.03
CA SER A 46 0.79 11.92 4.76
C SER A 46 1.40 12.43 6.06
N MET A 47 2.63 12.00 6.38
CA MET A 47 3.35 12.50 7.57
C MET A 47 3.76 13.96 7.41
N LYS A 48 3.98 14.42 6.18
CA LYS A 48 4.35 15.82 5.91
C LYS A 48 3.26 16.79 6.37
N ASP A 49 2.00 16.44 6.14
CA ASP A 49 0.86 17.27 6.53
C ASP A 49 0.70 17.28 8.07
N ILE A 50 0.91 16.13 8.71
CA ILE A 50 0.89 16.00 10.18
C ILE A 50 2.03 16.80 10.82
N MET A 51 3.22 16.83 10.22
CA MET A 51 4.35 17.62 10.74
C MET A 51 4.15 19.13 10.57
N THR A 52 3.23 19.58 9.72
CA THR A 52 3.05 21.01 9.40
C THR A 52 2.23 21.75 10.46
N THR A 53 1.48 21.03 11.31
CA THR A 53 0.63 21.65 12.34
C THR A 53 1.41 22.33 13.45
N ASN A 54 2.67 21.93 13.71
CA ASN A 54 3.54 22.51 14.75
C ASN A 54 2.96 22.48 16.18
N GLU A 55 1.96 21.61 16.44
CA GLU A 55 1.27 21.50 17.72
C GLU A 55 1.09 20.03 18.12
N ALA A 56 1.18 19.76 19.42
CA ALA A 56 0.97 18.43 19.97
C ALA A 56 -0.47 17.97 19.77
N TYR A 57 -0.66 16.68 19.52
CA TYR A 57 -1.99 16.12 19.28
C TYR A 57 -2.58 15.46 20.52
N GLU A 58 -3.90 15.60 20.71
CA GLU A 58 -4.63 14.60 21.46
C GLU A 58 -4.67 13.27 20.67
N LEU A 59 -4.63 12.14 21.37
CA LEU A 59 -4.60 10.82 20.73
C LEU A 59 -5.81 10.60 19.80
N GLN A 60 -7.00 11.04 20.21
CA GLN A 60 -8.22 10.88 19.42
C GLN A 60 -8.16 11.70 18.13
N ASP A 61 -7.72 12.96 18.21
CA ASP A 61 -7.59 13.84 17.06
C ASP A 61 -6.55 13.33 16.07
N PHE A 62 -5.40 12.86 16.56
CA PHE A 62 -4.40 12.23 15.73
C PHE A 62 -4.95 11.01 14.97
N CYS A 63 -5.67 10.15 15.68
CA CYS A 63 -6.31 8.98 15.07
C CYS A 63 -7.35 9.38 14.03
N PHE A 64 -8.13 10.44 14.30
CA PHE A 64 -9.12 10.97 13.36
C PHE A 64 -8.47 11.52 12.09
N VAL A 65 -7.42 12.33 12.23
CA VAL A 65 -6.64 12.86 11.08
C VAL A 65 -6.05 11.71 10.25
N CYS A 66 -5.44 10.72 10.89
CA CYS A 66 -4.90 9.55 10.19
C CYS A 66 -5.99 8.79 9.42
N LYS A 67 -7.16 8.55 10.02
CA LYS A 67 -8.29 7.90 9.33
C LYS A 67 -8.76 8.69 8.11
N ARG A 68 -8.84 10.02 8.23
CA ARG A 68 -9.20 10.89 7.10
C ARG A 68 -8.18 10.83 5.97
N HIS A 69 -6.88 10.78 6.27
CA HIS A 69 -5.85 10.59 5.24
C HIS A 69 -6.00 9.25 4.54
N ILE A 70 -6.24 8.17 5.30
CA ILE A 70 -6.44 6.82 4.76
C ILE A 70 -7.64 6.79 3.81
N GLU A 71 -8.77 7.38 4.22
CA GLU A 71 -9.97 7.49 3.39
C GLU A 71 -9.71 8.30 2.12
N ALA A 72 -9.06 9.46 2.24
CA ALA A 72 -8.70 10.29 1.08
C ALA A 72 -7.80 9.55 0.09
N ALA A 73 -6.79 8.82 0.57
CA ALA A 73 -5.94 7.98 -0.26
C ALA A 73 -6.74 6.84 -0.92
N GLY A 74 -7.66 6.20 -0.19
CA GLY A 74 -8.60 5.21 -0.73
C GLY A 74 -9.46 5.77 -1.87
N ASN A 75 -9.92 7.01 -1.74
CA ASN A 75 -10.66 7.72 -2.78
C ASN A 75 -9.80 8.01 -4.01
N VAL A 76 -8.52 8.37 -3.84
CA VAL A 76 -7.57 8.51 -4.97
C VAL A 76 -7.39 7.19 -5.70
N LEU A 77 -7.24 6.08 -4.97
CA LEU A 77 -7.13 4.74 -5.58
C LEU A 77 -8.39 4.40 -6.38
N THR A 78 -9.56 4.63 -5.79
CA THR A 78 -10.86 4.25 -6.37
C THR A 78 -11.27 5.13 -7.55
N HIS A 79 -11.11 6.45 -7.43
CA HIS A 79 -11.65 7.42 -8.38
C HIS A 79 -10.62 7.94 -9.39
N GLN A 80 -9.32 7.69 -9.18
CA GLN A 80 -8.28 8.15 -10.11
C GLN A 80 -7.45 6.98 -10.64
N TRP A 81 -6.85 6.17 -9.75
CA TRP A 81 -5.94 5.10 -10.17
C TRP A 81 -6.66 4.00 -10.95
N ILE A 82 -7.76 3.45 -10.42
CA ILE A 82 -8.54 2.39 -11.09
C ILE A 82 -9.09 2.86 -12.45
N PRO A 83 -9.74 4.03 -12.58
CA PRO A 83 -10.20 4.55 -13.87
C PRO A 83 -9.06 4.79 -14.87
N THR A 84 -7.89 5.22 -14.40
CA THR A 84 -6.71 5.41 -15.25
C THR A 84 -6.24 4.08 -15.84
N ILE A 85 -6.19 3.02 -15.02
CA ILE A 85 -5.89 1.66 -15.52
C ILE A 85 -6.97 1.21 -16.51
N GLN A 86 -8.26 1.43 -16.20
CA GLN A 86 -9.35 1.06 -17.09
C GLN A 86 -9.21 1.73 -18.47
N ALA A 87 -8.85 3.01 -18.53
CA ALA A 87 -8.63 3.73 -19.78
C ALA A 87 -7.51 3.12 -20.64
N VAL A 88 -6.39 2.69 -20.02
CA VAL A 88 -5.30 1.99 -20.71
C VAL A 88 -5.82 0.72 -21.39
N PHE A 89 -6.67 -0.05 -20.71
CA PHE A 89 -7.17 -1.32 -21.24
C PHE A 89 -8.25 -1.11 -22.31
N LEU A 90 -9.09 -0.09 -22.18
CA LEU A 90 -10.03 0.31 -23.23
C LEU A 90 -9.28 0.72 -24.51
N GLN A 91 -8.19 1.49 -24.40
CA GLN A 91 -7.37 1.85 -25.55
C GLN A 91 -6.59 0.65 -26.12
N GLY A 92 -6.05 -0.20 -25.24
CA GLY A 92 -5.34 -1.42 -25.63
C GLY A 92 -6.22 -2.41 -26.39
N SER A 93 -7.50 -2.52 -26.01
CA SER A 93 -8.49 -3.34 -26.69
C SER A 93 -8.71 -2.89 -28.14
N LYS A 94 -8.87 -1.57 -28.38
CA LYS A 94 -8.99 -0.99 -29.73
C LYS A 94 -7.78 -1.31 -30.62
N LYS A 95 -6.59 -1.38 -30.02
CA LYS A 95 -5.32 -1.68 -30.70
C LYS A 95 -5.01 -3.19 -30.79
N ARG A 96 -5.94 -4.07 -30.38
CA ARG A 96 -5.75 -5.53 -30.31
C ARG A 96 -4.52 -5.95 -29.50
N LEU A 97 -4.17 -5.18 -28.48
CA LEU A 97 -3.04 -5.44 -27.58
C LEU A 97 -3.42 -6.34 -26.40
N ILE A 98 -4.70 -6.73 -26.28
CA ILE A 98 -5.24 -7.54 -25.18
C ILE A 98 -5.77 -8.86 -25.78
N PRO A 99 -5.64 -10.00 -25.08
CA PRO A 99 -6.22 -11.26 -25.53
C PRO A 99 -7.72 -11.14 -25.79
N GLU A 100 -8.18 -11.74 -26.88
CA GLU A 100 -9.60 -11.73 -27.24
C GLU A 100 -10.45 -12.54 -26.24
N PRO A 101 -11.72 -12.16 -26.00
CA PRO A 101 -12.61 -12.88 -25.08
C PRO A 101 -12.79 -14.37 -25.41
N LYS A 102 -12.69 -14.74 -26.69
CA LYS A 102 -12.75 -16.13 -27.17
C LYS A 102 -11.58 -17.00 -26.65
N GLN A 103 -10.47 -16.36 -26.22
CA GLN A 103 -9.27 -17.03 -25.73
C GLN A 103 -9.26 -17.06 -24.19
N ALA A 104 -10.30 -17.66 -23.59
CA ALA A 104 -10.56 -17.61 -22.14
C ALA A 104 -9.33 -17.93 -21.27
N VAL A 105 -8.57 -18.98 -21.60
CA VAL A 105 -7.35 -19.37 -20.85
C VAL A 105 -6.29 -18.27 -20.89
N LYS A 106 -6.00 -17.70 -22.05
CA LYS A 106 -4.99 -16.63 -22.18
C LYS A 106 -5.45 -15.33 -21.52
N MET A 107 -6.74 -15.01 -21.63
CA MET A 107 -7.33 -13.86 -20.96
C MET A 107 -7.18 -13.98 -19.44
N LYS A 108 -7.45 -15.16 -18.87
CA LYS A 108 -7.23 -15.45 -17.45
C LYS A 108 -5.78 -15.25 -17.02
N HIS A 109 -4.82 -15.78 -17.77
CA HIS A 109 -3.39 -15.61 -17.44
C HIS A 109 -2.94 -14.15 -17.52
N PHE A 110 -3.45 -13.41 -18.52
CA PHE A 110 -3.17 -12.00 -18.70
C PHE A 110 -3.67 -11.14 -17.54
N TYR A 111 -4.94 -11.30 -17.12
CA TYR A 111 -5.46 -10.54 -16.00
C TYR A 111 -4.95 -11.01 -14.63
N ASN A 112 -4.54 -12.27 -14.49
CA ASN A 112 -3.77 -12.72 -13.31
C ASN A 112 -2.43 -11.97 -13.21
N CYS A 113 -1.72 -11.78 -14.32
CA CYS A 113 -0.49 -11.00 -14.35
C CYS A 113 -0.75 -9.53 -13.99
N LEU A 114 -1.78 -8.91 -14.57
CA LEU A 114 -2.17 -7.56 -14.21
C LEU A 114 -2.51 -7.44 -12.72
N ALA A 115 -3.30 -8.36 -12.16
CA ALA A 115 -3.65 -8.33 -10.76
C ALA A 115 -2.43 -8.51 -9.85
N CYS A 116 -1.45 -9.32 -10.24
CA CYS A 116 -0.19 -9.43 -9.53
C CYS A 116 0.54 -8.07 -9.46
N ILE A 117 0.60 -7.35 -10.58
CA ILE A 117 1.21 -6.02 -10.65
C ILE A 117 0.44 -4.99 -9.83
N MET A 118 -0.89 -4.94 -9.95
CA MET A 118 -1.73 -4.04 -9.15
C MET A 118 -1.59 -4.34 -7.65
N THR A 119 -1.49 -5.63 -7.30
CA THR A 119 -1.27 -6.07 -5.92
C THR A 119 0.10 -5.60 -5.42
N TYR A 120 1.16 -5.76 -6.21
CA TYR A 120 2.51 -5.30 -5.87
C TYR A 120 2.58 -3.78 -5.64
N ASN A 121 1.88 -3.01 -6.48
CA ASN A 121 1.75 -1.57 -6.32
C ASN A 121 1.15 -1.20 -4.96
N LEU A 122 0.00 -1.80 -4.62
CA LEU A 122 -0.66 -1.58 -3.33
C LEU A 122 0.17 -2.05 -2.13
N GLN A 123 0.86 -3.19 -2.26
CA GLN A 123 1.81 -3.66 -1.24
C GLN A 123 2.90 -2.62 -0.99
N THR A 124 3.48 -2.06 -2.06
CA THR A 124 4.53 -1.05 -1.96
C THR A 124 4.01 0.25 -1.33
N LEU A 125 2.81 0.69 -1.71
CA LEU A 125 2.13 1.84 -1.10
C LEU A 125 1.97 1.64 0.42
N CYS A 126 1.43 0.49 0.82
CA CYS A 126 1.16 0.20 2.21
C CYS A 126 2.45 0.11 3.03
N LEU A 127 3.46 -0.62 2.54
CA LEU A 127 4.75 -0.76 3.23
C LEU A 127 5.47 0.58 3.39
N LYS A 128 5.49 1.42 2.35
CA LYS A 128 6.08 2.77 2.45
C LYS A 128 5.33 3.65 3.46
N SER A 129 4.00 3.58 3.46
CA SER A 129 3.16 4.35 4.41
C SER A 129 3.37 3.88 5.85
N MET A 130 3.41 2.57 6.08
CA MET A 130 3.68 1.99 7.40
C MET A 130 5.08 2.37 7.90
N LYS A 131 6.08 2.32 7.03
CA LYS A 131 7.44 2.71 7.38
C LYS A 131 7.48 4.18 7.82
N GLU A 132 6.95 5.09 7.01
CA GLU A 132 6.95 6.52 7.34
C GLU A 132 6.15 6.82 8.61
N PHE A 133 5.02 6.13 8.84
CA PHE A 133 4.27 6.22 10.09
C PHE A 133 5.06 5.71 11.30
N THR A 134 5.74 4.56 11.15
CA THR A 134 6.60 4.00 12.21
C THR A 134 7.73 4.98 12.53
N ASP A 135 8.41 5.48 11.49
CA ASP A 135 9.52 6.42 11.64
C ASP A 135 9.05 7.68 12.36
N TYR A 136 7.88 8.23 12.01
CA TYR A 136 7.30 9.39 12.70
C TYR A 136 7.01 9.11 14.17
N VAL A 137 6.31 8.01 14.50
CA VAL A 137 5.97 7.67 15.89
C VAL A 137 7.22 7.43 16.74
N MET A 138 8.31 6.95 16.12
CA MET A 138 9.59 6.69 16.78
C MET A 138 10.53 7.91 16.83
N ASP A 139 10.22 9.00 16.14
CA ASP A 139 11.05 10.19 16.04
C ASP A 139 10.92 11.10 17.27
N VAL A 140 11.43 10.63 18.41
CA VAL A 140 11.37 11.36 19.67
C VAL A 140 12.32 12.56 19.65
N GLY A 141 11.78 13.78 19.75
CA GLY A 141 12.56 15.02 19.82
C GLY A 141 13.01 15.58 18.46
N GLY A 142 12.61 14.95 17.34
CA GLY A 142 12.82 15.45 15.99
C GLY A 142 11.62 16.22 15.45
N ASN A 143 11.04 15.71 14.37
CA ASN A 143 9.89 16.30 13.66
C ASN A 143 8.53 15.80 14.18
N ASN A 144 8.52 14.85 15.12
CA ASN A 144 7.30 14.44 15.79
C ASN A 144 6.72 15.58 16.62
N GLN A 145 5.43 15.84 16.45
CA GLN A 145 4.72 16.95 17.10
C GLN A 145 4.45 16.71 18.59
N GLY A 146 4.59 15.48 19.06
CA GLY A 146 4.26 15.04 20.41
C GLY A 146 2.78 14.74 20.59
N PHE A 147 2.46 14.17 21.75
CA PHE A 147 1.10 13.88 22.16
C PHE A 147 0.81 14.54 23.51
N ILE A 148 -0.42 15.03 23.65
CA ILE A 148 -0.93 15.55 24.91
C ILE A 148 -1.32 14.37 25.79
N ILE A 149 -0.78 14.32 27.01
CA ILE A 149 -1.08 13.32 28.02
C ILE A 149 -1.43 14.05 29.32
N ASN A 150 -2.62 13.79 29.82
CA ASN A 150 -3.07 14.33 31.11
C ASN A 150 -2.56 13.44 32.24
N LEU A 151 -2.07 14.08 33.30
CA LEU A 151 -1.61 13.41 34.51
C LEU A 151 -2.64 13.60 35.62
N GLY A 152 -3.22 12.50 36.07
CA GLY A 152 -4.06 12.43 37.25
C GLY A 152 -3.26 11.90 38.44
N PHE A 153 -3.52 12.40 39.64
CA PHE A 153 -3.07 11.76 40.87
C PHE A 153 -4.28 11.19 41.59
N GLN A 154 -4.42 9.87 41.59
CA GLN A 154 -5.54 9.15 42.22
C GLN A 154 -5.01 7.91 42.94
N ASN A 155 -5.61 7.56 44.08
CA ASN A 155 -5.24 6.37 44.86
C ASN A 155 -3.73 6.25 45.17
N GLU A 156 -3.09 7.36 45.53
CA GLU A 156 -1.65 7.43 45.81
C GLU A 156 -0.74 7.05 44.61
N ALA A 157 -1.29 7.04 43.39
CA ALA A 157 -0.58 6.71 42.16
C ALA A 157 -0.76 7.81 41.10
N ILE A 158 0.24 7.95 40.23
CA ILE A 158 0.15 8.77 39.03
C ILE A 158 -0.52 7.95 37.94
N GLU A 159 -1.63 8.46 37.42
CA GLU A 159 -2.38 7.90 36.31
C GLU A 159 -2.19 8.75 35.05
N PHE A 160 -2.08 8.09 33.91
CA PHE A 160 -1.93 8.73 32.59
C PHE A 160 -3.24 8.60 31.82
N ASP A 161 -3.74 9.71 31.31
CA ASP A 161 -4.91 9.76 30.43
C ASP A 161 -4.55 10.45 29.11
N PRO A 162 -4.57 9.74 27.96
CA PRO A 162 -4.87 8.32 27.80
C PRO A 162 -3.78 7.41 28.37
N THR A 163 -4.15 6.21 28.80
CA THR A 163 -3.21 5.19 29.27
C THR A 163 -2.29 4.72 28.14
N PHE A 164 -1.07 4.28 28.47
CA PHE A 164 -0.15 3.70 27.48
C PHE A 164 -0.73 2.51 26.71
N ARG A 165 -1.63 1.74 27.35
CA ARG A 165 -2.35 0.66 26.69
C ARG A 165 -3.27 1.20 25.59
N GLN A 166 -4.04 2.24 25.88
CA GLN A 166 -4.90 2.89 24.89
C GLN A 166 -4.09 3.44 23.71
N PHE A 167 -2.95 4.10 23.96
CA PHE A 167 -2.04 4.54 22.90
C PHE A 167 -1.62 3.38 21.99
N LYS A 168 -1.10 2.31 22.58
CA LYS A 168 -0.67 1.13 21.82
C LYS A 168 -1.81 0.53 21.00
N ASP A 169 -2.98 0.36 21.60
CA ASP A 169 -4.12 -0.27 20.95
C ASP A 169 -4.65 0.61 19.78
N GLN A 170 -4.69 1.93 19.95
CA GLN A 170 -5.08 2.87 18.88
C GLN A 170 -4.06 2.93 17.74
N LEU A 171 -2.75 2.98 18.05
CA LEU A 171 -1.71 2.97 17.02
C LEU A 171 -1.70 1.66 16.24
N CYS A 172 -1.88 0.51 16.91
CA CYS A 172 -2.05 -0.79 16.25
C CYS A 172 -3.26 -0.79 15.31
N LEU A 173 -4.39 -0.23 15.77
CA LEU A 173 -5.61 -0.15 14.96
C LEU A 173 -5.40 0.69 13.69
N LEU A 174 -4.56 1.73 13.72
CA LEU A 174 -4.20 2.49 12.52
C LEU A 174 -3.45 1.62 11.49
N TYR A 175 -2.59 0.68 11.91
CA TYR A 175 -1.97 -0.27 10.98
C TYR A 175 -3.01 -1.18 10.31
N ASP A 176 -4.02 -1.63 11.04
CA ASP A 176 -5.09 -2.45 10.46
C ASP A 176 -5.86 -1.67 9.39
N TYR A 177 -6.18 -0.39 9.66
CA TYR A 177 -6.81 0.47 8.65
C TYR A 177 -5.93 0.72 7.41
N LEU A 178 -4.62 0.86 7.57
CA LEU A 178 -3.69 0.96 6.42
C LEU A 178 -3.76 -0.28 5.53
N ILE A 179 -3.82 -1.48 6.14
CA ILE A 179 -3.91 -2.74 5.42
C ILE A 179 -5.26 -2.85 4.70
N ASP A 180 -6.34 -2.54 5.41
CA ASP A 180 -7.69 -2.71 4.91
C ASP A 180 -8.00 -1.76 3.75
N ALA A 181 -7.46 -0.53 3.77
CA ALA A 181 -7.57 0.40 2.65
C ALA A 181 -7.00 -0.19 1.33
N CYS A 182 -5.92 -0.96 1.41
CA CYS A 182 -5.35 -1.63 0.23
C CYS A 182 -6.15 -2.88 -0.21
N ARG A 183 -6.82 -3.56 0.71
CA ARG A 183 -7.57 -4.81 0.42
C ARG A 183 -8.90 -4.57 -0.31
N GLN A 184 -9.44 -3.37 -0.21
CA GLN A 184 -10.74 -3.02 -0.81
C GLN A 184 -10.66 -2.82 -2.34
N SER A 185 -9.46 -2.76 -2.92
CA SER A 185 -9.30 -2.50 -4.36
C SER A 185 -9.82 -3.68 -5.22
N PRO A 186 -10.76 -3.42 -6.16
CA PRO A 186 -11.28 -4.44 -7.06
C PRO A 186 -10.22 -4.91 -8.07
N ARG A 187 -10.39 -6.12 -8.61
CA ARG A 187 -9.61 -6.53 -9.77
C ARG A 187 -10.20 -5.90 -11.04
N LEU A 188 -9.37 -5.62 -12.05
CA LEU A 188 -9.85 -4.89 -13.22
C LEU A 188 -10.88 -5.69 -14.03
N GLU A 189 -10.73 -7.01 -14.15
CA GLU A 189 -11.64 -7.81 -14.98
C GLU A 189 -13.06 -7.88 -14.43
N THR A 190 -13.25 -7.69 -13.13
CA THR A 190 -14.59 -7.69 -12.49
C THR A 190 -15.34 -6.39 -12.77
N ILE A 191 -14.62 -5.33 -13.15
CA ILE A 191 -15.19 -4.05 -13.57
C ILE A 191 -15.49 -4.08 -15.08
N LEU A 192 -14.60 -4.71 -15.87
CA LEU A 192 -14.70 -4.73 -17.32
C LEU A 192 -15.71 -5.76 -17.86
N TYR A 193 -15.93 -6.88 -17.17
CA TYR A 193 -16.78 -7.96 -17.65
C TYR A 193 -17.86 -8.28 -16.61
N GLN A 194 -19.10 -7.90 -16.92
CA GLN A 194 -20.26 -8.12 -16.05
C GLN A 194 -20.57 -9.61 -15.81
N ASP A 195 -20.22 -10.48 -16.78
CA ASP A 195 -20.44 -11.94 -16.70
C ASP A 195 -19.28 -12.71 -16.03
N TYR A 196 -18.34 -12.01 -15.38
CA TYR A 196 -17.18 -12.66 -14.74
C TYR A 196 -17.61 -13.43 -13.47
N THR A 197 -17.71 -14.75 -13.59
CA THR A 197 -18.31 -15.65 -12.59
C THR A 197 -17.34 -16.26 -11.57
N GLU A 198 -16.08 -15.81 -11.49
CA GLU A 198 -15.17 -16.26 -10.42
C GLU A 198 -15.40 -15.46 -9.11
N ALA A 199 -16.48 -15.78 -8.41
CA ALA A 199 -16.93 -15.14 -7.16
C ALA A 199 -15.87 -15.08 -6.03
N THR A 200 -14.81 -15.89 -6.09
CA THR A 200 -13.76 -15.99 -5.06
C THR A 200 -12.58 -15.03 -5.25
N ARG A 201 -12.56 -14.21 -6.32
CA ARG A 201 -11.45 -13.28 -6.64
C ARG A 201 -11.96 -11.90 -7.09
N ALA A 202 -12.94 -11.33 -6.38
CA ALA A 202 -13.47 -10.00 -6.73
C ALA A 202 -12.46 -8.85 -6.45
N THR A 203 -11.65 -9.00 -5.40
CA THR A 203 -10.67 -8.00 -4.94
C THR A 203 -9.23 -8.47 -5.10
N LEU A 204 -8.31 -7.51 -5.11
CA LEU A 204 -6.87 -7.77 -5.10
C LEU A 204 -6.47 -8.35 -3.73
N LYS A 205 -5.76 -9.48 -3.75
CA LYS A 205 -5.27 -10.13 -2.54
C LYS A 205 -3.94 -9.52 -2.12
N VAL A 206 -4.01 -8.37 -1.46
CA VAL A 206 -2.84 -7.69 -0.89
C VAL A 206 -2.40 -8.44 0.37
N TYR A 207 -1.41 -9.31 0.23
CA TYR A 207 -0.75 -9.95 1.36
C TYR A 207 0.40 -9.08 1.83
N ILE A 208 0.26 -8.47 3.00
CA ILE A 208 1.34 -7.76 3.66
C ILE A 208 1.91 -8.72 4.69
N ASN A 209 3.13 -9.19 4.45
CA ASN A 209 3.81 -10.03 5.43
C ASN A 209 4.26 -9.15 6.60
N ILE A 210 3.38 -9.02 7.59
CA ILE A 210 3.61 -8.27 8.82
C ILE A 210 4.83 -8.79 9.59
N PHE A 211 5.35 -10.00 9.33
CA PHE A 211 6.59 -10.49 9.96
C PHE A 211 7.84 -9.74 9.50
N PHE A 212 7.88 -9.15 8.30
CA PHE A 212 9.00 -8.28 7.91
C PHE A 212 8.97 -6.93 8.65
N CYS A 213 7.76 -6.38 8.86
CA CYS A 213 7.57 -5.18 9.68
C CYS A 213 7.81 -5.49 11.16
N LYS A 214 7.39 -6.67 11.63
CA LYS A 214 7.63 -7.15 13.00
C LYS A 214 9.06 -7.61 13.25
N GLN A 215 9.84 -7.96 12.21
CA GLN A 215 11.27 -8.28 12.36
C GLN A 215 12.11 -7.02 12.56
N SER A 216 11.71 -5.87 12.00
CA SER A 216 12.24 -4.57 12.42
C SER A 216 11.94 -4.29 13.90
N THR A 217 10.81 -4.80 14.41
CA THR A 217 10.47 -4.77 15.86
C THR A 217 10.97 -6.00 16.65
N SER A 218 11.72 -6.92 16.03
CA SER A 218 12.17 -8.18 16.64
C SER A 218 13.63 -8.12 17.14
N THR A 219 14.24 -6.94 17.18
CA THR A 219 15.23 -6.73 18.23
C THR A 219 14.41 -6.49 19.49
N LYS A 220 14.29 -7.49 20.37
CA LYS A 220 13.56 -7.39 21.64
C LYS A 220 14.02 -6.20 22.51
N GLN A 221 15.14 -5.56 22.19
CA GLN A 221 15.58 -4.28 22.74
C GLN A 221 14.76 -3.08 22.26
N SER A 222 14.23 -3.06 21.03
CA SER A 222 13.49 -1.92 20.47
C SER A 222 12.07 -1.79 20.98
N PHE A 223 11.41 -2.88 21.40
CA PHE A 223 10.07 -2.80 22.00
C PHE A 223 10.12 -2.36 23.48
N VAL A 224 11.17 -2.78 24.20
CA VAL A 224 11.53 -2.19 25.51
C VAL A 224 11.92 -0.73 25.30
N SER A 225 12.60 -0.39 24.19
CA SER A 225 12.91 0.99 23.80
C SER A 225 11.69 1.82 23.38
N LEU A 226 10.62 1.20 22.88
CA LEU A 226 9.32 1.83 22.59
C LEU A 226 8.59 2.20 23.89
N MET A 227 8.64 1.29 24.87
CA MET A 227 8.05 1.53 26.19
C MET A 227 8.89 2.51 27.03
N SER A 228 10.21 2.50 26.90
CA SER A 228 11.08 3.53 27.51
C SER A 228 11.09 4.84 26.72
N GLY A 229 10.80 4.80 25.41
CA GLY A 229 10.64 5.97 24.55
C GLY A 229 9.30 6.68 24.77
N LEU A 230 8.24 5.95 25.13
CA LEU A 230 6.98 6.52 25.61
C LEU A 230 7.14 7.31 26.93
N LEU A 231 8.11 6.94 27.77
CA LEU A 231 8.54 7.78 28.90
C LEU A 231 9.24 9.08 28.47
N PHE A 232 9.82 9.12 27.27
CA PHE A 232 10.50 10.30 26.69
C PHE A 232 9.60 11.12 25.75
N LEU A 233 8.43 10.61 25.35
CA LEU A 233 7.40 11.35 24.60
C LEU A 233 6.72 12.45 25.44
N MET A 234 7.03 12.52 26.73
CA MET A 234 6.56 13.56 27.64
C MET A 234 7.54 14.74 27.62
N LYS A 235 7.25 15.75 26.79
CA LYS A 235 7.71 17.10 27.10
C LYS A 235 6.93 17.54 28.35
N VAL A 236 7.58 17.52 29.50
CA VAL A 236 7.22 18.38 30.63
C VAL A 236 7.53 19.82 30.25
#